data_AF-A0A2M7DHL1-F1
#
_entry.id   AF-A0A2M7DHL1-F1
#
_cell.length_a   1.000
_cell.length_b   1.000
_cell.length_c   1.000
_cell.angle_alpha   90.00
_cell.angle_beta   90.00
_cell.angle_gamma   90.00
#
_symmetry.space_group_name_H-M   'P 1'
#
loop_
_entity.id
_entity.type
_entity.pdbx_description
1 polymer ?
#
loop_
_entity_poly.entity_id
_entity_poly.type
_entity_poly.pdbx_seq_one_letter_code
_entity_poly.pdbx_strand_id
1 'polypeptide(L)'
;MYLNQIQKSINKSIAMVLLTVFFLTEAYGKIVHRYFYDKSDIAKYIKLVVLLFLIAACLRYLRQFKLIGLLFVVFLVGQLTISNGFQNEIIVVFAKFLFPLFIFLYFNNNLESSNNKELLFKTFEWFMAINSVLIIIGILLSIKLFKTYQGSRFGYNGAFYAASTGSYAYIITLMYFLLRYKEKVIKNWKFILIFISCIFIGTKAVYLAIAFTIVYTIIISKIPFKKTLIAVASLSVLLLAYYFFFHFGIFNTIRQKESLFTALMSYRDEQFWEITLPYIKENWSWINYLIGGVTDFDLRSQMDLIDVFFFWGILGGALYLYLFFRLFLPFKMNSTSWVFISFLAFIVLLAGNFFVYSFVALFLVVLKLILQDKNNIKL
;
A
#
# COMPACT_ATOMS: atom_id res chain seq x y z
N MET A 1 -10.41 26.66 27.19
CA MET A 1 -10.76 27.24 25.86
C MET A 1 -9.55 27.27 24.91
N TYR A 2 -8.37 27.75 25.34
CA TYR A 2 -7.15 27.81 24.53
C TYR A 2 -6.62 26.43 24.07
N LEU A 3 -6.60 25.43 24.96
CA LEU A 3 -6.21 24.04 24.61
C LEU A 3 -7.09 23.42 23.52
N ASN A 4 -8.41 23.69 23.56
CA ASN A 4 -9.34 23.23 22.54
C ASN A 4 -9.12 23.92 21.18
N GLN A 5 -8.70 25.19 21.16
CA GLN A 5 -8.36 25.90 19.92
C GLN A 5 -7.05 25.41 19.32
N ILE A 6 -6.02 25.17 20.15
CA ILE A 6 -4.75 24.58 19.72
C ILE A 6 -4.97 23.16 19.18
N GLN A 7 -5.74 22.32 19.88
CA GLN A 7 -6.07 20.97 19.43
C GLN A 7 -6.86 20.99 18.12
N LYS A 8 -7.80 21.93 17.96
CA LYS A 8 -8.55 22.11 16.71
C LYS A 8 -7.65 22.59 15.57
N SER A 9 -6.64 23.42 15.84
CA SER A 9 -5.66 23.88 14.85
C SER A 9 -4.70 22.76 14.42
N ILE A 10 -4.14 22.01 15.37
CA ILE A 10 -3.25 20.86 15.11
C ILE A 10 -3.98 19.79 14.29
N ASN A 11 -5.23 19.46 14.67
CA ASN A 11 -6.04 18.48 13.94
C ASN A 11 -6.34 18.90 12.50
N LYS A 12 -6.30 20.20 12.17
CA LYS A 12 -6.55 20.66 10.79
C LYS A 12 -5.44 20.27 9.82
N SER A 13 -4.18 20.30 10.28
CA SER A 13 -3.03 20.16 9.39
C SER A 13 -2.31 18.82 9.50
N ILE A 14 -2.67 18.01 10.48
CA ILE A 14 -1.92 16.79 10.81
C ILE A 14 -1.81 15.79 9.66
N ALA A 15 -2.85 15.60 8.85
CA ALA A 15 -2.81 14.68 7.72
C ALA A 15 -1.72 15.07 6.70
N MET A 16 -1.62 16.37 6.43
CA MET A 16 -0.62 16.91 5.51
C MET A 16 0.77 16.84 6.10
N VAL A 17 0.92 17.16 7.39
CA VAL A 17 2.20 17.06 8.11
C VAL A 17 2.69 15.62 8.08
N LEU A 18 1.83 14.65 8.40
CA LEU A 18 2.17 13.23 8.34
C LEU A 18 2.56 12.78 6.93
N LEU A 19 1.78 13.18 5.91
CA LEU A 19 2.09 12.86 4.52
C LEU A 19 3.45 13.44 4.08
N THR A 20 3.73 14.68 4.47
CA THR A 20 5.00 15.38 4.18
C THR A 20 6.17 14.71 4.87
N VAL A 21 6.06 14.48 6.17
CA VAL A 21 7.11 13.85 6.99
C VAL A 21 7.42 12.46 6.45
N PHE A 22 6.41 11.64 6.13
CA PHE A 22 6.62 10.30 5.60
C PHE A 22 7.26 10.32 4.21
N PHE A 23 6.84 11.24 3.33
CA PHE A 23 7.45 11.39 2.01
C PHE A 23 8.94 11.75 2.11
N LEU A 24 9.28 12.76 2.92
CA LEU A 24 10.66 13.17 3.15
C LEU A 24 11.50 12.07 3.81
N THR A 25 10.89 11.32 4.72
CA THR A 25 11.55 10.20 5.41
C THR A 25 11.87 9.06 4.44
N GLU A 26 10.97 8.73 3.51
CA GLU A 26 11.24 7.73 2.46
C GLU A 26 12.30 8.21 1.48
N ALA A 27 12.26 9.48 1.07
CA ALA A 27 13.28 10.09 0.22
C ALA A 27 14.66 10.03 0.88
N TYR A 28 14.74 10.41 2.15
CA TYR A 28 15.95 10.35 2.95
C TYR A 28 16.46 8.92 3.11
N GLY A 29 15.59 7.97 3.49
CA GLY A 29 15.94 6.56 3.61
C GLY A 29 16.51 5.99 2.31
N LYS A 30 15.96 6.42 1.17
CA LYS A 30 16.48 6.04 -0.15
C LYS A 30 17.85 6.62 -0.45
N ILE A 31 18.07 7.90 -0.14
CA ILE A 31 19.38 8.55 -0.29
C ILE A 31 20.42 7.83 0.56
N VAL A 32 20.12 7.59 1.84
CA VAL A 32 21.06 6.92 2.76
C VAL A 32 21.43 5.53 2.24
N HIS A 33 20.41 4.70 1.93
CA HIS A 33 20.63 3.35 1.43
C HIS A 33 21.40 3.31 0.11
N ARG A 34 21.25 4.33 -0.74
CA ARG A 34 21.90 4.34 -2.05
C ARG A 34 23.36 4.78 -2.00
N TYR A 35 23.69 5.76 -1.17
CA TYR A 35 25.02 6.38 -1.15
C TYR A 35 25.91 5.86 -0.03
N PHE A 36 25.32 5.45 1.10
CA PHE A 36 26.06 5.00 2.27
C PHE A 36 25.95 3.49 2.51
N TYR A 37 25.16 2.78 1.68
CA TYR A 37 24.89 1.33 1.81
C TYR A 37 24.37 0.91 3.20
N ASP A 38 23.85 1.87 3.96
CA ASP A 38 23.38 1.69 5.33
C ASP A 38 21.85 1.85 5.40
N LYS A 39 21.23 1.13 6.35
CA LYS A 39 19.81 1.28 6.65
C LYS A 39 19.65 2.35 7.72
N SER A 40 19.15 3.51 7.34
CA SER A 40 18.84 4.54 8.34
C SER A 40 17.67 4.13 9.24
N ASP A 41 17.93 4.05 10.54
CA ASP A 41 16.89 3.83 11.56
C ASP A 41 16.04 5.08 11.82
N ILE A 42 16.44 6.26 11.33
CA ILE A 42 15.66 7.51 11.48
C ILE A 42 14.23 7.31 11.00
N ALA A 43 14.04 6.61 9.88
CA ALA A 43 12.72 6.32 9.35
C ALA A 43 11.88 5.46 10.29
N LYS A 44 12.50 4.52 11.01
CA LYS A 44 11.83 3.68 12.01
C LYS A 44 11.43 4.52 13.23
N TYR A 45 12.33 5.36 13.74
CA TYR A 45 12.06 6.21 14.90
C TYR A 45 10.97 7.26 14.62
N ILE A 46 10.98 7.91 13.45
CA ILE A 46 9.90 8.83 13.06
C ILE A 46 8.54 8.12 13.04
N LYS A 47 8.48 6.92 12.44
CA LYS A 47 7.26 6.10 12.39
C LYS A 47 6.80 5.69 13.80
N LEU A 48 7.74 5.37 14.71
CA LEU A 48 7.45 5.06 16.10
C LEU A 48 6.87 6.27 16.86
N VAL A 49 7.49 7.44 16.76
CA VAL A 49 7.00 8.68 17.39
C VAL A 49 5.59 9.01 16.91
N VAL A 50 5.34 8.88 15.60
CA VAL A 50 4.00 9.08 15.04
C VAL A 50 3.02 8.03 15.55
N LEU A 51 3.41 6.76 15.65
CA LEU A 51 2.56 5.72 16.22
C LEU A 51 2.19 6.00 17.68
N LEU A 52 3.15 6.37 18.51
CA LEU A 52 2.92 6.73 19.92
C LEU A 52 1.98 7.93 20.04
N PHE A 53 2.17 8.95 19.21
CA PHE A 53 1.26 10.08 19.12
C PHE A 53 -0.17 9.63 18.75
N LEU A 54 -0.33 8.77 17.74
CA LEU A 54 -1.63 8.27 17.32
C LEU A 54 -2.31 7.42 18.40
N ILE A 55 -1.55 6.57 19.10
CA ILE A 55 -2.04 5.78 20.24
C ILE A 55 -2.60 6.73 21.30
N ALA A 56 -1.80 7.71 21.74
CA ALA A 56 -2.20 8.68 22.75
C ALA A 56 -3.46 9.46 22.33
N ALA A 57 -3.51 9.93 21.08
CA ALA A 57 -4.65 10.66 20.54
C ALA A 57 -5.93 9.79 20.44
N CYS A 58 -5.79 8.46 20.36
CA CYS A 58 -6.90 7.54 20.22
C CYS A 58 -7.37 6.90 21.54
N LEU A 59 -6.71 7.15 22.68
CA LEU A 59 -7.07 6.56 23.98
C LEU A 59 -8.53 6.82 24.39
N ARG A 60 -9.10 7.95 23.96
CA ARG A 60 -10.50 8.31 24.21
C ARG A 60 -11.53 7.41 23.51
N TYR A 61 -11.13 6.63 22.50
CA TYR A 61 -12.01 5.73 21.74
C TYR A 61 -11.97 4.30 22.30
N LEU A 62 -12.38 4.15 23.56
CA LEU A 62 -12.17 2.95 24.38
C LEU A 62 -12.65 1.64 23.73
N ARG A 63 -13.75 1.64 22.98
CA ARG A 63 -14.29 0.39 22.37
C ARG A 63 -13.34 -0.18 21.31
N GLN A 64 -12.91 0.64 20.35
CA GLN A 64 -11.98 0.22 19.30
C GLN A 64 -10.59 -0.05 19.91
N PHE A 65 -10.19 0.76 20.90
CA PHE A 65 -8.94 0.57 21.62
C PHE A 65 -8.88 -0.79 22.32
N LYS A 66 -9.97 -1.26 22.94
CA LYS A 66 -10.06 -2.60 23.55
C LYS A 66 -9.81 -3.73 22.54
N LEU A 67 -10.35 -3.61 21.31
CA LEU A 67 -10.14 -4.63 20.28
C LEU A 67 -8.70 -4.62 19.74
N ILE A 68 -8.06 -3.45 19.64
CA ILE A 68 -6.63 -3.37 19.32
C ILE A 68 -5.79 -3.91 20.49
N GLY A 69 -6.20 -3.66 21.73
CA GLY A 69 -5.60 -4.27 22.93
C GLY A 69 -5.70 -5.79 22.93
N LEU A 70 -6.79 -6.36 22.42
CA LEU A 70 -6.91 -7.80 22.22
C LEU A 70 -5.88 -8.33 21.22
N LEU A 71 -5.61 -7.62 20.12
CA LEU A 71 -4.51 -7.98 19.20
C LEU A 71 -3.15 -7.94 19.91
N PHE A 72 -2.91 -6.97 20.79
CA PHE A 72 -1.68 -6.93 21.58
C PHE A 72 -1.55 -8.17 22.47
N VAL A 73 -2.63 -8.60 23.13
CA VAL A 73 -2.64 -9.85 23.92
C VAL A 73 -2.39 -11.07 23.04
N VAL A 74 -3.05 -11.18 21.89
CA VAL A 74 -2.84 -12.26 20.91
C VAL A 74 -1.36 -12.34 20.51
N PHE A 75 -0.74 -11.19 20.20
CA PHE A 75 0.69 -11.11 19.89
C PHE A 75 1.57 -11.59 21.05
N LEU A 76 1.34 -11.12 22.27
CA LEU A 76 2.13 -11.53 23.43
C LEU A 76 2.06 -13.04 23.66
N VAL A 77 0.86 -13.62 23.64
CA VAL A 77 0.69 -15.07 23.85
C VAL A 77 1.33 -15.85 22.70
N GLY A 78 1.16 -15.40 21.45
CA GLY A 78 1.79 -16.04 20.28
C GLY A 78 3.32 -16.04 20.38
N GLN A 79 3.94 -14.92 20.73
CA GLN A 79 5.40 -14.83 20.84
C GLN A 79 5.98 -15.56 22.06
N LEU A 80 5.23 -15.66 23.16
CA LEU A 80 5.66 -16.45 24.33
C LEU A 80 5.75 -17.96 24.04
N THR A 81 5.01 -18.45 23.05
CA THR A 81 5.02 -19.86 22.65
C THR A 81 6.15 -20.22 21.67
N ILE A 82 6.91 -19.23 21.20
CA ILE A 82 8.01 -19.40 20.24
C ILE A 82 9.35 -19.10 20.94
N SER A 83 10.34 -19.98 20.77
CA SER A 83 11.70 -19.71 21.26
C SER A 83 12.27 -18.48 20.57
N ASN A 84 12.74 -17.49 21.33
CA ASN A 84 13.19 -16.19 20.80
C ASN A 84 12.10 -15.38 20.06
N GLY A 85 10.83 -15.48 20.45
CA GLY A 85 9.74 -14.72 19.80
C GLY A 85 9.78 -13.19 19.96
N PHE A 86 10.57 -12.66 20.90
CA PHE A 86 10.66 -11.22 21.19
C PHE A 86 11.89 -10.52 20.60
N GLN A 87 12.24 -10.86 19.35
CA GLN A 87 13.29 -10.13 18.64
C GLN A 87 12.85 -8.71 18.25
N ASN A 88 13.80 -7.78 18.18
CA ASN A 88 13.55 -6.38 17.84
C ASN A 88 12.80 -6.24 16.50
N GLU A 89 13.14 -7.05 15.50
CA GLU A 89 12.51 -7.01 14.19
C GLU A 89 11.02 -7.39 14.24
N ILE A 90 10.67 -8.37 15.07
CA ILE A 90 9.29 -8.82 15.27
C ILE A 90 8.45 -7.73 15.96
N ILE A 91 9.02 -7.03 16.94
CA ILE A 91 8.37 -5.88 17.58
C ILE A 91 8.13 -4.75 16.56
N VAL A 92 9.10 -4.50 15.67
CA VAL A 92 8.95 -3.52 14.58
C VAL A 92 7.84 -3.94 13.61
N VAL A 93 7.72 -5.23 13.28
CA VAL A 93 6.65 -5.75 12.41
C VAL A 93 5.29 -5.64 13.09
N PHE A 94 5.20 -5.96 14.39
CA PHE A 94 4.00 -5.74 15.18
C PHE A 94 3.53 -4.28 15.12
N ALA A 95 4.45 -3.34 15.36
CA ALA A 95 4.18 -1.91 15.25
C ALA A 95 3.72 -1.50 13.84
N LYS A 96 4.30 -2.09 12.79
CA LYS A 96 3.90 -1.87 11.40
C LYS A 96 2.45 -2.31 11.12
N PHE A 97 2.02 -3.46 11.65
CA PHE A 97 0.62 -3.91 11.53
C PHE A 97 -0.36 -3.02 12.33
N LEU A 98 0.04 -2.53 13.50
CA LEU A 98 -0.81 -1.62 14.29
C LEU A 98 -0.98 -0.25 13.64
N PHE A 99 0.04 0.21 12.91
CA PHE A 99 0.07 1.54 12.31
C PHE A 99 -1.17 1.91 11.47
N PRO A 100 -1.60 1.11 10.45
CA PRO A 100 -2.80 1.42 9.69
C PRO A 100 -4.07 1.49 10.55
N LEU A 101 -4.20 0.64 11.59
CA LEU A 101 -5.37 0.63 12.47
C LEU A 101 -5.49 1.96 13.23
N PHE A 102 -4.39 2.43 13.82
CA PHE A 102 -4.38 3.70 14.56
C PHE A 102 -4.54 4.92 13.64
N ILE A 103 -3.95 4.89 12.43
CA ILE A 103 -4.19 5.93 11.43
C ILE A 103 -5.67 6.03 11.08
N PHE A 104 -6.32 4.90 10.78
CA PHE A 104 -7.73 4.92 10.38
C PHE A 104 -8.64 5.32 11.53
N LEU A 105 -8.35 4.84 12.74
CA LEU A 105 -9.08 5.22 13.96
C LEU A 105 -8.95 6.71 14.23
N TYR A 106 -7.75 7.28 14.11
CA TYR A 106 -7.51 8.70 14.29
C TYR A 106 -8.32 9.52 13.27
N PHE A 107 -8.21 9.23 11.98
CA PHE A 107 -8.88 10.01 10.95
C PHE A 107 -10.39 9.84 10.90
N ASN A 108 -10.92 8.69 11.31
CA ASN A 108 -12.37 8.50 11.45
C ASN A 108 -13.03 9.48 12.40
N ASN A 109 -12.30 9.89 13.44
CA ASN A 109 -12.88 10.65 14.54
C ASN A 109 -12.37 12.09 14.66
N ASN A 110 -11.40 12.50 13.81
CA ASN A 110 -10.77 13.82 13.91
C ASN A 110 -10.82 14.64 12.61
N LEU A 111 -11.11 14.03 11.45
CA LEU A 111 -11.03 14.71 10.17
C LEU A 111 -12.42 15.21 9.72
N GLU A 112 -12.87 16.30 10.35
CA GLU A 112 -14.25 16.79 10.21
C GLU A 112 -14.45 17.88 9.13
N SER A 113 -13.47 18.77 8.87
CA SER A 113 -13.72 19.92 7.98
C SER A 113 -13.45 19.65 6.50
N SER A 114 -14.34 20.13 5.63
CA SER A 114 -14.21 20.05 4.16
C SER A 114 -12.92 20.73 3.65
N ASN A 115 -12.55 21.87 4.22
CA ASN A 115 -11.34 22.60 3.84
C ASN A 115 -10.06 21.79 4.09
N ASN A 116 -9.98 21.02 5.19
CA ASN A 116 -8.81 20.19 5.47
C ASN A 116 -8.68 19.03 4.48
N LYS A 117 -9.81 18.45 4.06
CA LYS A 117 -9.83 17.36 3.05
C LYS A 117 -9.29 17.87 1.71
N GLU A 118 -9.76 19.05 1.29
CA GLU A 118 -9.31 19.65 0.03
C GLU A 118 -7.82 19.98 0.06
N LEU A 119 -7.32 20.50 1.17
CA LEU A 119 -5.90 20.81 1.31
C LEU A 119 -5.06 19.54 1.29
N LEU A 120 -5.48 18.48 2.01
CA LEU A 120 -4.85 17.15 1.95
C LEU A 120 -4.79 16.61 0.52
N PHE A 121 -5.89 16.71 -0.24
CA PHE A 121 -5.95 16.27 -1.63
C PHE A 121 -4.98 17.05 -2.53
N LYS A 122 -4.94 18.38 -2.40
CA LYS A 122 -3.98 19.21 -3.14
C LYS A 122 -2.53 18.86 -2.81
N THR A 123 -2.22 18.68 -1.53
CA THR A 123 -0.91 18.26 -1.06
C THR A 123 -0.52 16.89 -1.61
N PHE A 124 -1.45 15.92 -1.56
CA PHE A 124 -1.26 14.59 -2.13
C PHE A 124 -0.97 14.64 -3.65
N GLU A 125 -1.78 15.38 -4.41
CA GLU A 125 -1.57 15.54 -5.85
C GLU A 125 -0.20 16.14 -6.19
N TRP A 126 0.23 17.16 -5.44
CA TRP A 126 1.54 17.78 -5.64
C TRP A 126 2.69 16.84 -5.28
N PHE A 127 2.60 16.09 -4.18
CA PHE A 127 3.62 15.09 -3.86
C PHE A 127 3.77 14.04 -4.97
N MET A 128 2.65 13.54 -5.49
CA MET A 128 2.68 12.54 -6.56
C MET A 128 3.16 13.14 -7.88
N ALA A 129 2.86 14.40 -8.18
CA ALA A 129 3.39 15.11 -9.34
C ALA A 129 4.90 15.34 -9.22
N ILE A 130 5.40 15.80 -8.06
CA ILE A 130 6.84 15.99 -7.79
C ILE A 130 7.57 14.66 -7.93
N ASN A 131 7.06 13.58 -7.32
CA ASN A 131 7.68 12.27 -7.43
C ASN A 131 7.72 11.76 -8.88
N SER A 132 6.66 12.04 -9.66
CA SER A 132 6.58 11.73 -11.09
C SER A 132 7.64 12.48 -11.91
N VAL A 133 7.88 13.76 -11.59
CA VAL A 133 8.99 14.52 -12.19
C VAL A 133 10.33 13.86 -11.86
N LEU A 134 10.55 13.42 -10.61
CA LEU A 134 11.79 12.71 -10.24
C LEU A 134 11.97 11.39 -11.00
N ILE A 135 10.88 10.66 -11.29
CA ILE A 135 10.91 9.45 -12.12
C ILE A 135 11.39 9.81 -13.53
N ILE A 136 10.79 10.81 -14.17
CA ILE A 136 11.13 11.23 -15.53
C ILE A 136 12.58 11.72 -15.61
N ILE A 137 13.00 12.61 -14.70
CA ILE A 137 14.39 13.06 -14.60
C ILE A 137 15.33 11.87 -14.40
N GLY A 138 14.94 10.94 -13.53
CA GLY A 138 15.70 9.71 -13.27
C GLY A 138 15.95 8.88 -14.51
N ILE A 139 14.97 8.77 -15.40
CA ILE A 139 15.09 8.03 -16.66
C ILE A 139 15.94 8.80 -17.67
N LEU A 140 15.61 10.07 -17.92
CA LEU A 140 16.28 10.88 -18.93
C LEU A 140 17.77 11.07 -18.63
N LEU A 141 18.11 11.22 -17.35
CA LEU A 141 19.49 11.40 -16.89
C LEU A 141 20.11 10.11 -16.34
N SER A 142 19.39 8.97 -16.40
CA SER A 142 19.83 7.69 -15.85
C SER A 142 20.30 7.74 -14.38
N ILE A 143 19.66 8.57 -13.55
CA ILE A 143 20.05 8.80 -12.16
C ILE A 143 19.74 7.56 -11.32
N LYS A 144 20.81 6.90 -10.87
CA LYS A 144 20.78 5.70 -10.02
C LYS A 144 19.95 5.86 -8.74
N LEU A 145 19.86 7.07 -8.17
CA LEU A 145 19.08 7.36 -6.96
C LEU A 145 17.58 7.09 -7.13
N PHE A 146 17.02 7.33 -8.31
CA PHE A 146 15.58 7.22 -8.54
C PHE A 146 15.12 5.84 -9.04
N LYS A 147 16.05 4.89 -9.19
CA LYS A 147 15.73 3.52 -9.61
C LYS A 147 14.87 2.79 -8.58
N THR A 148 13.98 1.93 -9.06
CA THR A 148 13.13 1.04 -8.26
C THR A 148 13.92 -0.14 -7.68
N TYR A 149 14.84 -0.69 -8.47
CA TYR A 149 15.60 -1.89 -8.10
C TYR A 149 17.10 -1.60 -8.02
N GLN A 150 17.78 -2.28 -7.12
CA GLN A 150 19.24 -2.34 -7.09
C GLN A 150 19.68 -3.54 -7.94
N GLY A 151 19.89 -3.31 -9.24
CA GLY A 151 20.33 -4.36 -10.16
C GLY A 151 20.02 -4.05 -11.62
N SER A 152 19.89 -5.11 -12.42
CA SER A 152 19.61 -5.04 -13.87
C SER A 152 18.15 -4.78 -14.22
N ARG A 153 17.23 -4.90 -13.25
CA ARG A 153 15.79 -4.72 -13.48
C ARG A 153 15.47 -3.24 -13.76
N PHE A 154 14.76 -3.01 -14.86
CA PHE A 154 14.27 -1.69 -15.23
C PHE A 154 13.18 -1.22 -14.25
N GLY A 155 13.23 0.07 -13.90
CA GLY A 155 12.20 0.73 -13.10
C GLY A 155 12.73 1.96 -12.38
N TYR A 156 11.89 2.99 -12.27
CA TYR A 156 12.12 4.20 -11.50
C TYR A 156 10.88 4.54 -10.66
N ASN A 157 11.02 4.59 -9.34
CA ASN A 157 9.94 4.93 -8.40
C ASN A 157 10.17 6.27 -7.67
N GLY A 158 11.12 7.08 -8.16
CA GLY A 158 11.37 8.44 -7.67
C GLY A 158 11.98 8.43 -6.28
N ALA A 159 11.38 9.19 -5.36
CA ALA A 159 11.80 9.31 -3.97
C ALA A 159 11.37 8.12 -3.09
N PHE A 160 10.44 7.26 -3.55
CA PHE A 160 10.01 6.11 -2.74
C PHE A 160 11.14 5.10 -2.58
N TYR A 161 11.40 4.69 -1.34
CA TYR A 161 12.44 3.72 -1.02
C TYR A 161 12.03 2.32 -1.49
N ALA A 162 10.92 1.80 -0.97
CA ALA A 162 10.44 0.46 -1.31
C ALA A 162 9.64 0.45 -2.62
N ALA A 163 9.91 -0.54 -3.49
CA ALA A 163 9.21 -0.71 -4.76
C ALA A 163 7.69 -0.86 -4.59
N SER A 164 7.26 -1.68 -3.64
CA SER A 164 5.86 -1.92 -3.26
C SER A 164 5.16 -0.67 -2.72
N THR A 165 5.82 0.14 -1.89
CA THR A 165 5.27 1.43 -1.44
C THR A 165 5.03 2.35 -2.63
N GLY A 166 5.99 2.43 -3.57
CA GLY A 166 5.81 3.16 -4.82
C GLY A 166 4.65 2.62 -5.66
N SER A 167 4.54 1.29 -5.82
CA SER A 167 3.44 0.68 -6.55
C SER A 167 2.09 1.06 -5.95
N TYR A 168 1.87 0.83 -4.65
CA TYR A 168 0.59 1.16 -4.02
C TYR A 168 0.29 2.66 -4.05
N ALA A 169 1.31 3.52 -3.85
CA ALA A 169 1.15 4.96 -3.96
C ALA A 169 0.59 5.36 -5.33
N TYR A 170 1.21 4.90 -6.42
CA TYR A 170 0.75 5.22 -7.78
C TYR A 170 -0.59 4.58 -8.13
N ILE A 171 -0.84 3.34 -7.72
CA ILE A 171 -2.13 2.67 -7.93
C ILE A 171 -3.26 3.46 -7.27
N ILE A 172 -3.09 3.80 -5.98
CA ILE A 172 -4.06 4.61 -5.23
C ILE A 172 -4.21 6.00 -5.86
N THR A 173 -3.13 6.60 -6.34
CA THR A 173 -3.16 7.90 -7.01
C THR A 173 -3.99 7.87 -8.28
N LEU A 174 -3.79 6.87 -9.15
CA LEU A 174 -4.61 6.70 -10.35
C LEU A 174 -6.10 6.55 -10.00
N MET A 175 -6.40 5.72 -8.99
CA MET A 175 -7.77 5.54 -8.51
C MET A 175 -8.37 6.87 -7.99
N TYR A 176 -7.61 7.63 -7.21
CA TYR A 176 -7.99 8.96 -6.72
C TYR A 176 -8.34 9.90 -7.87
N PHE A 177 -7.49 10.01 -8.90
CA PHE A 177 -7.74 10.92 -10.03
C PHE A 177 -8.98 10.52 -10.84
N LEU A 178 -9.19 9.22 -11.06
CA LEU A 178 -10.39 8.72 -11.75
C LEU A 178 -11.66 9.04 -10.97
N LEU A 179 -11.65 8.84 -9.64
CA LEU A 179 -12.78 9.15 -8.77
C LEU A 179 -13.06 10.66 -8.68
N ARG A 180 -12.01 11.47 -8.53
CA ARG A 180 -12.10 12.91 -8.31
C ARG A 180 -12.49 13.68 -9.56
N TYR A 181 -11.89 13.36 -10.71
CA TYR A 181 -12.05 14.15 -11.94
C TYR A 181 -12.98 13.49 -12.96
N LYS A 182 -13.33 12.20 -12.80
CA LYS A 182 -14.26 11.47 -13.66
C LYS A 182 -13.94 11.66 -15.15
N GLU A 183 -14.92 12.04 -15.97
CA GLU A 183 -14.78 12.32 -17.41
C GLU A 183 -13.71 13.37 -17.74
N LYS A 184 -13.40 14.27 -16.80
CA LYS A 184 -12.41 15.35 -16.98
C LYS A 184 -11.00 14.92 -16.62
N VAL A 185 -10.77 13.67 -16.20
CA VAL A 185 -9.46 13.18 -15.73
C VAL A 185 -8.36 13.36 -16.77
N ILE A 186 -8.65 13.09 -18.04
CA ILE A 186 -7.71 13.25 -19.17
C ILE A 186 -7.37 14.72 -19.47
N LYS A 187 -8.10 15.69 -18.93
CA LYS A 187 -7.76 17.12 -19.04
C LYS A 187 -6.84 17.58 -17.90
N ASN A 188 -6.64 16.77 -16.88
CA ASN A 188 -5.79 17.12 -15.75
C ASN A 188 -4.32 16.79 -16.07
N TRP A 189 -3.48 17.82 -16.16
CA TRP A 189 -2.06 17.64 -16.49
C TRP A 189 -1.30 16.79 -15.47
N LYS A 190 -1.67 16.85 -14.17
CA LYS A 190 -1.04 16.03 -13.13
C LYS A 190 -1.36 14.56 -13.35
N PHE A 191 -2.59 14.23 -13.73
CA PHE A 191 -2.98 12.86 -14.07
C PHE A 191 -2.14 12.34 -15.24
N ILE A 192 -2.01 13.12 -16.33
CA ILE A 192 -1.21 12.73 -17.50
C ILE A 192 0.24 12.46 -17.09
N LEU A 193 0.85 13.37 -16.34
CA LEU A 193 2.21 13.24 -15.83
C LEU A 193 2.40 11.96 -14.99
N ILE A 194 1.47 11.71 -14.06
CA ILE A 194 1.48 10.53 -13.18
C ILE A 194 1.27 9.24 -14.00
N PHE A 195 0.34 9.26 -14.95
CA PHE A 195 0.05 8.12 -15.82
C PHE A 195 1.25 7.73 -16.69
N ILE A 196 1.91 8.72 -17.29
CA ILE A 196 3.16 8.50 -18.05
C ILE A 196 4.25 7.93 -17.12
N SER A 197 4.38 8.46 -15.90
CA SER A 197 5.37 7.98 -14.94
C SER A 197 5.14 6.53 -14.52
N CYS A 198 3.89 6.08 -14.42
CA CYS A 198 3.54 4.69 -14.12
C CYS A 198 4.15 3.68 -15.11
N ILE A 199 4.32 4.05 -16.39
CA ILE A 199 4.94 3.20 -17.42
C ILE A 199 6.38 2.84 -17.02
N PHE A 200 7.04 3.71 -16.26
CA PHE A 200 8.44 3.56 -15.93
C PHE A 200 8.72 3.00 -14.52
N ILE A 201 7.70 2.70 -13.72
CA ILE A 201 7.90 2.20 -12.35
C ILE A 201 8.54 0.80 -12.32
N GLY A 202 8.28 -0.02 -13.34
CA GLY A 202 8.90 -1.34 -13.48
C GLY A 202 8.29 -2.43 -12.59
N THR A 203 7.05 -2.26 -12.12
CA THR A 203 6.34 -3.24 -11.27
C THR A 203 5.06 -3.73 -11.93
N LYS A 204 4.84 -5.05 -11.94
CA LYS A 204 3.67 -5.69 -12.56
C LYS A 204 2.34 -5.12 -12.06
N ALA A 205 2.24 -4.85 -10.76
CA ALA A 205 1.04 -4.31 -10.12
C ALA A 205 0.62 -2.95 -10.71
N VAL A 206 1.60 -2.08 -10.99
CA VAL A 206 1.32 -0.77 -11.61
C VAL A 206 0.85 -0.94 -13.05
N TYR A 207 1.38 -1.89 -13.80
CA TYR A 207 0.92 -2.15 -15.17
C TYR A 207 -0.52 -2.66 -15.21
N LEU A 208 -0.92 -3.49 -14.24
CA LEU A 208 -2.33 -3.87 -14.06
C LEU A 208 -3.20 -2.63 -13.76
N ALA A 209 -2.71 -1.69 -12.95
CA ALA A 209 -3.43 -0.45 -12.67
C ALA A 209 -3.49 0.51 -13.86
N ILE A 210 -2.47 0.55 -14.72
CA ILE A 210 -2.53 1.27 -15.99
C ILE A 210 -3.63 0.68 -16.87
N ALA A 211 -3.65 -0.65 -17.04
CA ALA A 211 -4.69 -1.33 -17.82
C ALA A 211 -6.09 -1.04 -17.29
N PHE A 212 -6.28 -1.18 -15.97
CA PHE A 212 -7.53 -0.82 -15.29
C PHE A 212 -7.90 0.65 -15.52
N THR A 213 -6.93 1.57 -15.42
CA THR A 213 -7.15 3.01 -15.62
C THR A 213 -7.58 3.33 -17.05
N ILE A 214 -6.97 2.71 -18.06
CA ILE A 214 -7.35 2.88 -19.47
C ILE A 214 -8.80 2.41 -19.67
N VAL A 215 -9.10 1.18 -19.26
CA VAL A 215 -10.44 0.59 -19.41
C VAL A 215 -11.49 1.43 -18.68
N TYR A 216 -11.22 1.81 -17.43
CA TYR A 216 -12.14 2.62 -16.64
C TYR A 216 -12.36 4.01 -17.24
N THR A 217 -11.31 4.66 -17.76
CA THR A 217 -11.41 5.94 -18.45
C THR A 217 -12.28 5.84 -19.70
N ILE A 218 -12.16 4.76 -20.48
CA ILE A 218 -13.03 4.52 -21.64
C ILE A 218 -14.49 4.31 -21.19
N ILE A 219 -14.73 3.56 -20.10
CA ILE A 219 -16.08 3.29 -19.57
C ILE A 219 -16.80 4.59 -19.20
N ILE A 220 -16.11 5.50 -18.48
CA ILE A 220 -16.69 6.77 -18.05
C ILE A 220 -16.74 7.81 -19.17
N SER A 221 -15.96 7.64 -20.24
CA SER A 221 -15.97 8.58 -21.37
C SER A 221 -17.26 8.50 -22.20
N LYS A 222 -17.63 9.62 -22.83
CA LYS A 222 -18.79 9.72 -23.75
C LYS A 222 -18.42 9.42 -25.21
N ILE A 223 -17.45 8.54 -25.43
CA ILE A 223 -16.92 8.25 -26.77
C ILE A 223 -17.89 7.32 -27.54
N PRO A 224 -18.30 7.67 -28.78
CA PRO A 224 -19.01 6.73 -29.65
C PRO A 224 -18.07 5.54 -29.93
N PHE A 225 -18.56 4.29 -29.87
CA PHE A 225 -17.75 3.05 -29.98
C PHE A 225 -16.96 2.61 -28.74
N LYS A 226 -17.28 3.09 -27.53
CA LYS A 226 -16.61 2.66 -26.29
C LYS A 226 -16.52 1.13 -26.10
N LYS A 227 -17.53 0.36 -26.53
CA LYS A 227 -17.51 -1.11 -26.44
C LYS A 227 -16.38 -1.71 -27.28
N THR A 228 -16.20 -1.21 -28.50
CA THR A 228 -15.11 -1.62 -29.40
C THR A 228 -13.76 -1.22 -28.83
N LEU A 229 -13.62 0.00 -28.29
CA LEU A 229 -12.38 0.44 -27.64
C LEU A 229 -12.02 -0.39 -26.41
N ILE A 230 -13.00 -0.77 -25.59
CA ILE A 230 -12.78 -1.67 -24.44
C ILE A 230 -12.33 -3.04 -24.93
N ALA A 231 -12.96 -3.60 -25.97
CA ALA A 231 -12.57 -4.88 -26.54
C ALA A 231 -11.13 -4.85 -27.09
N VAL A 232 -10.78 -3.80 -27.86
CA VAL A 232 -9.43 -3.59 -28.39
C VAL A 232 -8.42 -3.42 -27.27
N ALA A 233 -8.69 -2.55 -26.29
CA ALA A 233 -7.79 -2.33 -25.15
C ALA A 233 -7.57 -3.63 -24.34
N SER A 234 -8.64 -4.39 -24.10
CA SER A 234 -8.56 -5.68 -23.39
C SER A 234 -7.74 -6.69 -24.18
N LEU A 235 -7.95 -6.79 -25.50
CA LEU A 235 -7.18 -7.65 -26.37
C LEU A 235 -5.71 -7.24 -26.42
N SER A 236 -5.40 -5.94 -26.52
CA SER A 236 -4.02 -5.43 -26.48
C SER A 236 -3.33 -5.78 -25.16
N VAL A 237 -4.03 -5.66 -24.02
CA VAL A 237 -3.49 -6.08 -22.71
C VAL A 237 -3.20 -7.58 -22.68
N LEU A 238 -4.11 -8.41 -23.22
CA LEU A 238 -3.90 -9.86 -23.29
C LEU A 238 -2.71 -10.23 -24.19
N LEU A 239 -2.59 -9.61 -25.36
CA LEU A 239 -1.48 -9.82 -26.29
C LEU A 239 -0.13 -9.38 -25.69
N LEU A 240 -0.11 -8.24 -25.00
CA LEU A 240 1.09 -7.76 -24.30
C LEU A 240 1.47 -8.68 -23.14
N ALA A 241 0.49 -9.16 -22.36
CA ALA A 241 0.73 -10.12 -21.30
C ALA A 241 1.28 -11.44 -21.87
N TYR A 242 0.70 -11.94 -22.96
CA TYR A 242 1.20 -13.12 -23.66
C TYR A 242 2.65 -12.92 -24.11
N TYR A 243 2.96 -11.84 -24.82
CA TYR A 243 4.33 -11.55 -25.26
C TYR A 243 5.31 -11.46 -24.09
N PHE A 244 4.92 -10.79 -23.01
CA PHE A 244 5.74 -10.60 -21.82
C PHE A 244 6.06 -11.91 -21.08
N PHE A 245 5.09 -12.81 -20.91
CA PHE A 245 5.30 -14.07 -20.20
C PHE A 245 5.90 -15.18 -21.07
N PHE A 246 5.68 -15.16 -22.39
CA PHE A 246 6.04 -16.28 -23.27
C PHE A 246 7.23 -15.99 -24.20
N HIS A 247 7.57 -14.73 -24.46
CA HIS A 247 8.65 -14.38 -25.39
C HIS A 247 9.78 -13.53 -24.78
N PHE A 248 9.50 -12.68 -23.79
CA PHE A 248 10.46 -11.66 -23.38
C PHE A 248 11.04 -11.83 -21.96
N GLY A 249 12.37 -11.79 -21.86
CA GLY A 249 13.12 -11.52 -20.63
C GLY A 249 13.01 -12.57 -19.51
N ILE A 250 13.30 -12.12 -18.29
CA ILE A 250 13.39 -12.96 -17.08
C ILE A 250 12.11 -13.78 -16.85
N PHE A 251 10.91 -13.27 -17.18
CA PHE A 251 9.66 -13.98 -16.91
C PHE A 251 9.46 -15.20 -17.80
N ASN A 252 9.90 -15.15 -19.06
CA ASN A 252 9.91 -16.34 -19.90
C ASN A 252 10.91 -17.38 -19.36
N THR A 253 12.09 -16.93 -18.89
CA THR A 253 13.07 -17.82 -18.27
C THR A 253 12.51 -18.50 -17.02
N ILE A 254 11.83 -17.76 -16.13
CA ILE A 254 11.19 -18.32 -14.93
C ILE A 254 10.10 -19.32 -15.34
N ARG A 255 9.24 -18.95 -16.32
CA ARG A 255 8.18 -19.83 -16.81
C ARG A 255 8.71 -21.14 -17.39
N GLN A 256 9.83 -21.08 -18.13
CA GLN A 256 10.45 -22.26 -18.75
C GLN A 256 11.15 -23.16 -17.73
N LYS A 257 11.74 -22.59 -16.68
CA LYS A 257 12.46 -23.35 -15.65
C LYS A 257 11.55 -23.93 -14.58
N GLU A 258 10.59 -23.14 -14.11
CA GLU A 258 9.71 -23.48 -12.99
C GLU A 258 8.27 -23.66 -13.50
N SER A 259 7.46 -22.61 -13.47
CA SER A 259 6.09 -22.63 -13.97
C SER A 259 5.58 -21.24 -14.32
N LEU A 260 4.46 -21.17 -15.07
CA LEU A 260 3.76 -19.92 -15.31
C LEU A 260 3.25 -19.30 -13.99
N PHE A 261 2.83 -20.13 -13.04
CA PHE A 261 2.34 -19.67 -11.74
C PHE A 261 3.45 -18.97 -10.94
N THR A 262 4.63 -19.56 -10.90
CA THR A 262 5.83 -18.98 -10.28
C THR A 262 6.25 -17.69 -10.97
N ALA A 263 6.22 -17.67 -12.31
CA ALA A 263 6.50 -16.47 -13.07
C ALA A 263 5.50 -15.34 -12.78
N LEU A 264 4.22 -15.65 -12.54
CA LEU A 264 3.19 -14.70 -12.13
C LEU A 264 3.45 -14.18 -10.71
N MET A 265 3.59 -15.10 -9.76
CA MET A 265 3.80 -14.83 -8.33
C MET A 265 5.16 -14.22 -8.00
N SER A 266 6.12 -14.29 -8.93
CA SER A 266 7.49 -13.82 -8.74
C SER A 266 8.19 -14.56 -7.59
N TYR A 267 8.15 -15.89 -7.61
CA TYR A 267 8.77 -16.78 -6.61
C TYR A 267 8.14 -16.80 -5.21
N ARG A 268 7.02 -16.11 -4.99
CA ARG A 268 6.34 -16.09 -3.68
C ARG A 268 5.68 -17.43 -3.32
N ASP A 269 5.29 -18.18 -4.33
CA ASP A 269 4.81 -19.55 -4.21
C ASP A 269 5.92 -20.49 -3.73
N GLU A 270 7.11 -20.42 -4.33
CA GLU A 270 8.28 -21.16 -3.84
C GLU A 270 8.65 -20.73 -2.42
N GLN A 271 8.70 -19.43 -2.13
CA GLN A 271 8.99 -18.93 -0.79
C GLN A 271 7.99 -19.46 0.26
N PHE A 272 6.72 -19.62 -0.11
CA PHE A 272 5.73 -20.24 0.76
C PHE A 272 6.04 -21.72 1.04
N TRP A 273 6.28 -22.50 -0.01
CA TRP A 273 6.46 -23.95 0.11
C TRP A 273 7.80 -24.36 0.70
N GLU A 274 8.86 -23.61 0.40
CA GLU A 274 10.24 -23.94 0.77
C GLU A 274 10.69 -23.28 2.07
N ILE A 275 10.09 -22.15 2.46
CA ILE A 275 10.54 -21.39 3.64
C ILE A 275 9.42 -21.25 4.67
N THR A 276 8.30 -20.65 4.30
CA THR A 276 7.25 -20.31 5.28
C THR A 276 6.57 -21.55 5.87
N LEU A 277 6.16 -22.51 5.03
CA LEU A 277 5.45 -23.69 5.47
C LEU A 277 6.32 -24.66 6.28
N PRO A 278 7.58 -24.95 5.90
CA PRO A 278 8.48 -25.74 6.73
C PRO A 278 8.69 -25.12 8.12
N TYR A 279 8.93 -23.80 8.19
CA TYR A 279 9.04 -23.12 9.46
C TYR A 279 7.80 -23.30 10.35
N ILE A 280 6.60 -23.13 9.77
CA ILE A 280 5.34 -23.37 10.49
C ILE A 280 5.31 -24.80 11.03
N LYS A 281 5.58 -25.81 10.20
CA LYS A 281 5.51 -27.22 10.61
C LYS A 281 6.49 -27.57 11.72
N GLU A 282 7.68 -26.96 11.71
CA GLU A 282 8.75 -27.26 12.66
C GLU A 282 8.61 -26.49 13.98
N ASN A 283 8.06 -25.27 13.95
CA ASN A 283 8.11 -24.36 15.10
C ASN A 283 6.74 -24.07 15.71
N TRP A 284 5.63 -24.31 15.00
CA TRP A 284 4.30 -24.01 15.53
C TRP A 284 3.73 -25.15 16.35
N SER A 285 3.34 -24.82 17.58
CA SER A 285 2.40 -25.62 18.35
C SER A 285 0.97 -25.37 17.88
N TRP A 286 0.01 -26.18 18.35
CA TRP A 286 -1.42 -25.99 18.04
C TRP A 286 -1.93 -24.58 18.41
N ILE A 287 -1.33 -23.93 19.42
CA ILE A 287 -1.67 -22.57 19.85
C ILE A 287 -1.29 -21.56 18.74
N ASN A 288 -0.11 -21.71 18.14
CA ASN A 288 0.37 -20.80 17.10
C ASN A 288 -0.52 -20.81 15.85
N TYR A 289 -1.13 -21.94 15.50
CA TYR A 289 -2.12 -21.96 14.42
C TYR A 289 -3.31 -21.03 14.68
N LEU A 290 -3.69 -20.82 15.95
CA LEU A 290 -4.79 -19.94 16.33
C LEU A 290 -4.36 -18.47 16.45
N ILE A 291 -3.22 -18.19 17.07
CA ILE A 291 -2.82 -16.83 17.49
C ILE A 291 -1.47 -16.34 16.94
N GLY A 292 -0.80 -17.15 16.13
CA GLY A 292 0.45 -16.81 15.45
C GLY A 292 1.69 -16.95 16.32
N GLY A 293 2.81 -16.44 15.83
CA GLY A 293 4.12 -16.51 16.47
C GLY A 293 5.22 -16.72 15.44
N VAL A 294 6.24 -15.85 15.45
CA VAL A 294 7.32 -15.85 14.47
C VAL A 294 8.61 -15.32 15.09
N THR A 295 9.72 -15.99 14.83
CA THR A 295 11.07 -15.55 15.25
C THR A 295 11.66 -14.54 14.28
N ASP A 296 11.41 -14.74 12.98
CA ASP A 296 11.93 -13.92 11.90
C ASP A 296 10.81 -13.72 10.86
N PHE A 297 10.52 -12.47 10.52
CA PHE A 297 9.46 -12.12 9.58
C PHE A 297 9.91 -12.17 8.12
N ASP A 298 11.20 -12.34 7.84
CA ASP A 298 11.70 -12.54 6.49
C ASP A 298 11.47 -13.98 5.99
N LEU A 299 11.08 -14.91 6.89
CA LEU A 299 10.62 -16.26 6.56
C LEU A 299 9.21 -16.33 5.92
N ARG A 300 8.53 -15.18 5.81
CA ARG A 300 7.19 -15.08 5.23
C ARG A 300 7.20 -15.30 3.71
N SER A 301 6.03 -15.59 3.12
CA SER A 301 5.91 -15.87 1.68
C SER A 301 5.86 -14.60 0.82
N GLN A 302 5.75 -13.43 1.46
CA GLN A 302 5.54 -12.14 0.82
C GLN A 302 4.18 -12.04 0.11
N MET A 303 3.24 -12.92 0.47
CA MET A 303 1.84 -12.89 0.04
C MET A 303 1.00 -12.31 1.17
N ASP A 304 0.46 -11.12 1.01
CA ASP A 304 -0.09 -10.32 2.12
C ASP A 304 -1.08 -11.05 3.04
N LEU A 305 -2.03 -11.79 2.47
CA LEU A 305 -3.00 -12.53 3.30
C LEU A 305 -2.34 -13.67 4.05
N ILE A 306 -1.43 -14.41 3.40
CA ILE A 306 -0.69 -15.49 4.05
C ILE A 306 0.21 -14.90 5.14
N ASP A 307 0.90 -13.80 4.87
CA ASP A 307 1.78 -13.10 5.82
C ASP A 307 1.00 -12.59 7.05
N VAL A 308 -0.26 -12.15 6.88
CA VAL A 308 -1.14 -11.78 7.99
C VAL A 308 -1.43 -13.00 8.87
N PHE A 309 -1.80 -14.14 8.29
CA PHE A 309 -2.06 -15.36 9.07
C PHE A 309 -0.79 -15.97 9.64
N PHE A 310 0.34 -15.84 8.95
CA PHE A 310 1.65 -16.22 9.45
C PHE A 310 2.02 -15.42 10.70
N PHE A 311 1.76 -14.12 10.72
CA PHE A 311 2.09 -13.31 11.89
C PHE A 311 1.09 -13.49 13.04
N TRP A 312 -0.21 -13.56 12.74
CA TRP A 312 -1.29 -13.46 13.72
C TRP A 312 -2.05 -14.78 14.01
N GLY A 313 -1.76 -15.87 13.30
CA GLY A 313 -2.57 -17.08 13.30
C GLY A 313 -3.97 -16.85 12.72
N ILE A 314 -4.81 -17.88 12.72
CA ILE A 314 -6.15 -17.81 12.09
C ILE A 314 -7.08 -16.83 12.83
N LEU A 315 -7.17 -16.92 14.15
CA LEU A 315 -8.08 -16.07 14.95
C LEU A 315 -7.56 -14.62 15.02
N GLY A 316 -6.26 -14.45 15.28
CA GLY A 316 -5.66 -13.12 15.30
C GLY A 316 -5.70 -12.45 13.92
N GLY A 317 -5.43 -13.22 12.85
CA GLY A 317 -5.50 -12.73 11.47
C GLY A 317 -6.92 -12.32 11.08
N ALA A 318 -7.92 -13.13 11.42
CA ALA A 318 -9.32 -12.78 11.20
C ALA A 318 -9.73 -11.52 11.98
N LEU A 319 -9.32 -11.39 13.24
CA LEU A 319 -9.56 -10.18 14.05
C LEU A 319 -8.88 -8.95 13.45
N TYR A 320 -7.63 -9.09 13.00
CA TYR A 320 -6.88 -8.02 12.36
C TYR A 320 -7.57 -7.54 11.09
N LEU A 321 -7.93 -8.46 10.18
CA LEU A 321 -8.62 -8.12 8.94
C LEU A 321 -9.99 -7.49 9.22
N TYR A 322 -10.75 -8.04 10.16
CA TYR A 322 -12.02 -7.44 10.60
C TYR A 322 -11.85 -5.99 11.06
N LEU A 323 -10.87 -5.72 11.93
CA LEU A 323 -10.59 -4.37 12.41
C LEU A 323 -10.13 -3.45 11.29
N PHE A 324 -9.22 -3.92 10.43
CA PHE A 324 -8.72 -3.18 9.29
C PHE A 324 -9.87 -2.73 8.39
N PHE A 325 -10.70 -3.66 7.91
CA PHE A 325 -11.81 -3.33 7.00
C PHE A 325 -12.88 -2.49 7.68
N ARG A 326 -13.20 -2.75 8.95
CA ARG A 326 -14.18 -1.95 9.72
C ARG A 326 -13.72 -0.50 9.90
N LEU A 327 -12.43 -0.27 10.10
CA LEU A 327 -11.87 1.07 10.26
C LEU A 327 -11.64 1.76 8.92
N PHE A 328 -11.27 1.02 7.87
CA PHE A 328 -11.01 1.55 6.54
C PHE A 328 -12.30 1.92 5.80
N LEU A 329 -13.34 1.06 5.85
CA LEU A 329 -14.61 1.22 5.13
C LEU A 329 -15.81 1.36 6.10
N PRO A 330 -15.88 2.41 6.94
CA PRO A 330 -17.01 2.62 7.85
C PRO A 330 -18.28 3.16 7.16
N PHE A 331 -18.25 3.39 5.85
CA PHE A 331 -19.31 4.02 5.06
C PHE A 331 -19.98 3.03 4.11
N LYS A 332 -21.19 3.36 3.65
CA LYS A 332 -21.90 2.54 2.66
C LYS A 332 -21.22 2.66 1.30
N MET A 333 -20.87 1.52 0.74
CA MET A 333 -20.22 1.40 -0.56
C MET A 333 -21.24 1.49 -1.70
N ASN A 334 -20.97 2.32 -2.72
CA ASN A 334 -21.69 2.29 -3.99
C ASN A 334 -20.98 1.37 -5.00
N SER A 335 -21.61 1.12 -6.16
CA SER A 335 -21.07 0.22 -7.19
C SER A 335 -19.67 0.64 -7.66
N THR A 336 -19.44 1.93 -7.83
CA THR A 336 -18.12 2.47 -8.21
C THR A 336 -17.08 2.17 -7.15
N SER A 337 -17.40 2.45 -5.87
CA SER A 337 -16.51 2.16 -4.75
C SER A 337 -16.18 0.66 -4.71
N TRP A 338 -17.16 -0.22 -4.94
CA TRP A 338 -16.94 -1.65 -5.01
C TRP A 338 -15.96 -2.04 -6.10
N VAL A 339 -16.08 -1.48 -7.32
CA VAL A 339 -15.13 -1.74 -8.41
C VAL A 339 -13.69 -1.39 -8.00
N PHE A 340 -13.49 -0.20 -7.42
CA PHE A 340 -12.18 0.26 -6.99
C PHE A 340 -11.60 -0.57 -5.82
N ILE A 341 -12.42 -0.89 -4.80
CA ILE A 341 -11.97 -1.72 -3.68
C ILE A 341 -11.68 -3.16 -4.10
N SER A 342 -12.51 -3.75 -4.96
CA SER A 342 -12.26 -5.09 -5.51
C SER A 342 -10.98 -5.12 -6.35
N PHE A 343 -10.73 -4.08 -7.16
CA PHE A 343 -9.49 -3.96 -7.91
C PHE A 343 -8.27 -3.84 -6.98
N LEU A 344 -8.35 -3.00 -5.94
CA LEU A 344 -7.28 -2.88 -4.95
C LEU A 344 -7.03 -4.20 -4.22
N ALA A 345 -8.09 -4.90 -3.79
CA ALA A 345 -7.98 -6.21 -3.14
C ALA A 345 -7.29 -7.23 -4.05
N PHE A 346 -7.63 -7.24 -5.35
CA PHE A 346 -6.95 -8.07 -6.34
C PHE A 346 -5.46 -7.74 -6.46
N ILE A 347 -5.07 -6.46 -6.44
CA ILE A 347 -3.65 -6.07 -6.44
C ILE A 347 -2.94 -6.53 -5.17
N VAL A 348 -3.57 -6.41 -4.00
CA VAL A 348 -2.99 -6.84 -2.71
C VAL A 348 -2.64 -8.33 -2.73
N LEU A 349 -3.47 -9.16 -3.35
CA LEU A 349 -3.19 -10.60 -3.53
C LEU A 349 -1.92 -10.88 -4.35
N LEU A 350 -1.54 -9.98 -5.26
CA LEU A 350 -0.43 -10.19 -6.21
C LEU A 350 0.87 -9.47 -5.82
N ALA A 351 0.77 -8.31 -5.17
CA ALA A 351 1.88 -7.38 -4.98
C ALA A 351 2.58 -7.51 -3.62
N GLY A 352 1.89 -8.02 -2.60
CA GLY A 352 2.45 -8.23 -1.25
C GLY A 352 2.80 -6.94 -0.49
N ASN A 353 3.09 -7.09 0.80
CA ASN A 353 3.48 -6.05 1.76
C ASN A 353 2.51 -4.86 1.97
N PHE A 354 1.25 -4.94 1.54
CA PHE A 354 0.22 -3.92 1.71
C PHE A 354 -0.01 -3.55 3.18
N PHE A 355 -0.14 -4.55 4.05
CA PHE A 355 -0.51 -4.35 5.46
C PHE A 355 0.65 -3.86 6.34
N VAL A 356 1.88 -4.01 5.87
CA VAL A 356 3.11 -3.80 6.67
C VAL A 356 3.73 -2.43 6.40
N TYR A 357 3.49 -1.82 5.23
CA TYR A 357 4.05 -0.50 4.94
C TYR A 357 3.20 0.64 5.49
N SER A 358 3.68 1.25 6.56
CA SER A 358 3.06 2.40 7.23
C SER A 358 2.71 3.56 6.28
N PHE A 359 3.51 3.81 5.24
CA PHE A 359 3.22 4.90 4.30
C PHE A 359 2.03 4.60 3.38
N VAL A 360 1.81 3.34 3.04
CA VAL A 360 0.62 2.90 2.27
C VAL A 360 -0.66 3.27 3.01
N ALA A 361 -0.67 3.20 4.35
CA ALA A 361 -1.82 3.60 5.16
C ALA A 361 -2.23 5.06 4.95
N LEU A 362 -1.28 5.99 4.75
CA LEU A 362 -1.60 7.40 4.47
C LEU A 362 -2.23 7.58 3.09
N PHE A 363 -1.76 6.85 2.07
CA PHE A 363 -2.41 6.84 0.76
C PHE A 363 -3.83 6.26 0.84
N LEU A 364 -4.03 5.22 1.66
CA LEU A 364 -5.35 4.66 1.91
C LEU A 364 -6.28 5.65 2.61
N VAL A 365 -5.79 6.54 3.48
CA VAL A 365 -6.60 7.64 4.03
C VAL A 365 -7.11 8.55 2.92
N VAL A 366 -6.29 8.91 1.93
CA VAL A 366 -6.72 9.71 0.78
C VAL A 366 -7.81 8.96 -0.01
N LEU A 367 -7.58 7.68 -0.35
CA LEU A 367 -8.54 6.85 -1.07
C LEU A 367 -9.88 6.75 -0.33
N LYS A 368 -9.81 6.50 0.97
CA LYS A 368 -10.98 6.43 1.85
C LYS A 368 -11.79 7.71 1.81
N LEU A 369 -11.13 8.86 1.93
CA LEU A 369 -11.81 10.16 1.96
C LEU A 369 -12.49 10.47 0.64
N ILE A 370 -11.88 10.13 -0.51
CA ILE A 370 -12.51 10.35 -1.82
C ILE A 370 -13.68 9.39 -2.08
N LEU A 371 -13.62 8.16 -1.57
CA LEU A 371 -14.72 7.18 -1.63
C LEU A 371 -15.91 7.58 -0.73
N GLN A 372 -15.63 8.21 0.41
CA GLN A 372 -16.66 8.69 1.33
C GLN A 372 -17.35 9.98 0.82
N ASP A 373 -16.72 10.75 -0.06
CA ASP A 373 -17.24 12.03 -0.54
C ASP A 373 -18.55 11.83 -1.32
N LYS A 374 -19.65 12.38 -0.79
CA LYS A 374 -21.00 12.23 -1.34
C LYS A 374 -21.13 12.80 -2.75
N ASN A 375 -20.28 13.77 -3.12
CA ASN A 375 -20.30 14.36 -4.46
C ASN A 375 -19.80 13.40 -5.56
N ASN A 376 -19.14 12.31 -5.19
CA ASN A 376 -18.72 11.26 -6.12
C ASN A 376 -19.80 10.18 -6.35
N ILE A 377 -20.95 10.26 -5.66
CA ILE A 377 -21.98 9.20 -5.63
C ILE A 377 -22.96 9.28 -6.80
N LYS A 378 -23.04 10.41 -7.51
CA LYS A 378 -23.81 10.51 -8.76
C LYS A 378 -22.86 10.35 -9.95
N LEU A 379 -22.87 9.16 -10.54
CA LEU A 379 -22.39 8.91 -11.90
C LEU A 379 -23.58 9.03 -12.84
#